data_AF-A0A9E3DG29-F1
#
_entry.id   AF-A0A9E3DG29-F1
#
_cell.length_a   1.000
_cell.length_b   1.000
_cell.length_c   1.000
_cell.angle_alpha   90.00
_cell.angle_beta   90.00
_cell.angle_gamma   90.00
#
_symmetry.space_group_name_H-M   'P 1'
#
loop_
_entity.id
_entity.type
_entity.pdbx_description
1 polymer ?
#
loop_
_entity_poly.entity_id
_entity_poly.type
_entity_poly.pdbx_seq_one_letter_code
_entity_poly.pdbx_strand_id
1 'polypeptide(L)'
;MSSQAQKVTAGATEAQESSLLDQIVEQGRLARDPEAKTRNKDVVKEFIGQFLEGSMTLSRDSELMINARIAQIDHLISLQLNEVMHNPNFQKLEGTWRGLRYLLDKTETSVNLKLKIFNATKKELLRDLQRASEFDQSAMFKKVYEEEFGQFGGHPFGCLVGDYEFSKSPEDLELLEKVSQVAAAAHAPLLSAASASLFNLDGFTELSAPRDLAKIFDTTEYAKWKSFRNSDDSRYVALTVPHILMREPYGKATRPVDEFDYEEGVDGTDHSKYLWGNAAWALASRVTESFARYNWCATIRGVEGGGKVEGLCVHNFTTDEGDIAI
;
A
#
# COMPACT_ATOMS: atom_id res chain seq x y z
N MET A 1 -35.45 6.30 88.42
CA MET A 1 -35.35 5.12 87.53
C MET A 1 -36.50 5.17 86.52
N SER A 2 -36.72 6.30 85.83
CA SER A 2 -36.00 6.78 84.65
C SER A 2 -36.36 5.98 83.39
N SER A 3 -37.44 6.44 82.74
CA SER A 3 -37.85 6.10 81.38
C SER A 3 -36.78 6.51 80.37
N GLN A 4 -36.29 5.58 79.56
CA GLN A 4 -35.48 5.92 78.39
C GLN A 4 -36.38 6.22 77.19
N ALA A 5 -36.36 7.48 76.76
CA ALA A 5 -36.91 7.94 75.51
C ALA A 5 -35.96 7.56 74.36
N GLN A 6 -36.46 6.81 73.39
CA GLN A 6 -35.75 6.49 72.16
C GLN A 6 -36.15 7.53 71.10
N LYS A 7 -35.23 8.45 70.80
CA LYS A 7 -35.39 9.45 69.74
C LYS A 7 -35.46 8.75 68.38
N VAL A 8 -36.58 8.92 67.68
CA VAL A 8 -36.71 8.60 66.25
C VAL A 8 -36.13 9.78 65.47
N THR A 9 -34.96 9.59 64.86
CA THR A 9 -34.44 10.48 63.83
C THR A 9 -35.13 10.15 62.51
N ALA A 10 -36.01 11.04 62.05
CA ALA A 10 -36.53 11.04 60.70
C ALA A 10 -35.42 11.48 59.74
N GLY A 11 -34.87 10.54 58.97
CA GLY A 11 -34.04 10.85 57.81
C GLY A 11 -34.93 11.37 56.69
N ALA A 12 -34.73 12.63 56.32
CA ALA A 12 -35.29 13.19 55.09
C ALA A 12 -34.77 12.37 53.91
N THR A 13 -35.66 11.68 53.22
CA THR A 13 -35.37 11.05 51.94
C THR A 13 -35.50 12.15 50.89
N GLU A 14 -34.37 12.75 50.50
CA GLU A 14 -34.32 13.49 49.23
C GLU A 14 -34.61 12.48 48.13
N ALA A 15 -35.80 12.57 47.54
CA ALA A 15 -36.08 11.93 46.28
C ALA A 15 -35.17 12.58 45.24
N GLN A 16 -34.03 11.95 44.94
CA GLN A 16 -33.30 12.22 43.72
C GLN A 16 -34.26 11.92 42.57
N GLU A 17 -34.83 12.97 41.97
CA GLU A 17 -35.46 12.86 40.66
C GLU A 17 -34.44 12.20 39.74
N SER A 18 -34.72 10.96 39.36
CA SER A 18 -33.89 10.24 38.40
C SER A 18 -33.79 11.10 37.15
N SER A 19 -32.56 11.37 36.71
CA SER A 19 -32.30 12.13 35.50
C SER A 19 -33.16 11.58 34.36
N LEU A 20 -33.71 12.45 33.50
CA LEU A 20 -34.52 12.04 32.35
C LEU A 20 -33.78 11.00 31.48
N LEU A 21 -32.45 11.07 31.43
CA LEU A 21 -31.57 10.08 30.80
C LEU A 21 -31.60 8.71 31.51
N ASP A 22 -31.64 8.70 32.84
CA ASP A 22 -31.73 7.47 33.64
C ASP A 22 -33.09 6.80 33.45
N GLN A 23 -34.16 7.59 33.35
CA GLN A 23 -35.51 7.07 33.08
C GLN A 23 -35.63 6.47 31.67
N ILE A 24 -35.03 7.10 30.65
CA ILE A 24 -35.02 6.59 29.27
C ILE A 24 -34.25 5.26 29.18
N VAL A 25 -33.09 5.16 29.84
CA VAL A 25 -32.27 3.95 29.83
C VAL A 25 -32.92 2.79 30.59
N GLU A 26 -33.63 3.08 31.69
CA GLU A 26 -34.40 2.07 32.43
C GLU A 26 -35.65 1.61 31.68
N GLN A 27 -36.40 2.52 31.06
CA GLN A 27 -37.61 2.18 30.30
C GLN A 27 -37.32 1.49 28.97
N GLY A 28 -36.20 1.82 28.31
CA GLY A 28 -35.79 1.24 27.03
C GLY A 28 -35.30 -0.21 27.09
N ARG A 29 -35.19 -0.83 28.29
CA ARG A 29 -34.65 -2.19 28.48
C ARG A 29 -33.28 -2.43 27.81
N LEU A 30 -32.47 -1.38 27.69
CA LEU A 30 -31.27 -1.38 26.84
C LEU A 30 -30.06 -2.13 27.45
N ALA A 31 -30.07 -2.51 28.73
CA ALA A 31 -29.00 -3.33 29.32
C ALA A 31 -29.34 -3.90 30.72
N ARG A 32 -28.88 -5.12 31.01
CA ARG A 32 -28.91 -5.73 32.36
C ARG A 32 -27.64 -5.42 33.18
N ASP A 33 -26.49 -5.22 32.53
CA ASP A 33 -25.21 -4.98 33.18
C ASP A 33 -24.89 -3.49 33.42
N PRO A 34 -24.14 -3.13 34.49
CA PRO A 34 -23.82 -1.75 34.83
C PRO A 34 -22.98 -1.03 33.77
N GLU A 35 -22.00 -1.70 33.15
CA GLU A 35 -21.13 -1.11 32.12
C GLU A 35 -21.90 -0.77 30.83
N ALA A 36 -22.81 -1.66 30.43
CA ALA A 36 -23.67 -1.43 29.27
C ALA A 36 -24.67 -0.28 29.52
N LYS A 37 -25.16 -0.11 30.76
CA LYS A 37 -25.98 1.07 31.12
C LYS A 37 -25.20 2.39 30.95
N THR A 38 -23.93 2.44 31.35
CA THR A 38 -23.11 3.65 31.20
C THR A 38 -22.87 3.97 29.73
N ARG A 39 -22.46 2.97 28.92
CA ARG A 39 -22.27 3.14 27.47
C ARG A 39 -23.54 3.62 26.78
N ASN A 40 -24.68 3.04 27.13
CA ASN A 40 -25.97 3.44 26.56
C ASN A 40 -26.37 4.87 26.94
N LYS A 41 -26.08 5.32 28.17
CA LYS A 41 -26.29 6.72 28.56
C LYS A 41 -25.47 7.67 27.70
N ASP A 42 -24.21 7.33 27.41
CA ASP A 42 -23.34 8.15 26.57
C ASP A 42 -23.86 8.22 25.12
N VAL A 43 -24.31 7.10 24.54
CA VAL A 43 -24.92 7.09 23.19
C VAL A 43 -26.17 7.96 23.13
N VAL A 44 -27.07 7.86 24.13
CA VAL A 44 -28.30 8.67 24.17
C VAL A 44 -27.96 10.15 24.34
N LYS A 45 -26.95 10.48 25.15
CA LYS A 45 -26.49 11.85 25.36
C LYS A 45 -25.92 12.45 24.06
N GLU A 46 -25.10 11.70 23.34
CA GLU A 46 -24.53 12.10 22.05
C GLU A 46 -25.64 12.32 21.01
N PHE A 47 -26.61 11.40 20.93
CA PHE A 47 -27.77 11.54 20.04
C PHE A 47 -28.57 12.82 20.32
N ILE A 48 -28.84 13.12 21.59
CA ILE A 48 -29.53 14.36 21.98
C ILE A 48 -28.67 15.59 21.65
N GLY A 49 -27.35 15.52 21.87
CA GLY A 49 -26.42 16.59 21.51
C GLY A 49 -26.47 16.92 20.01
N GLN A 50 -26.36 15.90 19.16
CA GLN A 50 -26.43 16.06 17.70
C GLN A 50 -27.78 16.62 17.23
N PHE A 51 -28.87 16.26 17.91
CA PHE A 51 -30.18 16.84 17.64
C PHE A 51 -30.24 18.33 18.01
N LEU A 52 -29.70 18.70 19.17
CA LEU A 52 -29.67 20.09 19.64
C LEU A 52 -28.77 21.00 18.80
N GLU A 53 -27.68 20.44 18.24
CA GLU A 53 -26.79 21.15 17.31
C GLU A 53 -27.42 21.39 15.91
N GLY A 54 -28.64 20.88 15.67
CA GLY A 54 -29.34 21.05 14.40
C GLY A 54 -28.81 20.15 13.28
N SER A 55 -27.95 19.17 13.62
CA SER A 55 -27.36 18.25 12.66
C SER A 55 -28.31 17.13 12.22
N MET A 56 -29.49 17.01 12.86
CA MET A 56 -30.53 16.04 12.52
C MET A 56 -31.93 16.70 12.53
N THR A 57 -32.75 16.41 11.52
CA THR A 57 -34.15 16.89 11.46
C THR A 57 -35.11 15.80 11.93
N LEU A 58 -36.03 16.14 12.85
CA LEU A 58 -36.97 15.18 13.44
C LEU A 58 -37.97 14.69 12.39
N SER A 59 -37.78 13.45 11.92
CA SER A 59 -38.68 12.75 11.00
C SER A 59 -39.66 11.87 11.78
N ARG A 60 -40.78 11.50 11.15
CA ARG A 60 -41.69 10.46 11.69
C ARG A 60 -41.06 9.08 11.73
N ASP A 61 -40.02 8.87 10.92
CA ASP A 61 -39.27 7.63 10.85
C ASP A 61 -37.87 7.83 11.44
N SER A 62 -37.73 7.43 12.71
CA SER A 62 -36.47 7.53 13.46
C SER A 62 -35.38 6.61 12.89
N GLU A 63 -35.74 5.46 12.29
CA GLU A 63 -34.76 4.52 11.74
C GLU A 63 -34.11 5.10 10.48
N LEU A 64 -34.93 5.63 9.56
CA LEU A 64 -34.42 6.33 8.37
C LEU A 64 -33.53 7.53 8.72
N MET A 65 -33.91 8.28 9.75
CA MET A 65 -33.15 9.43 10.25
C MET A 65 -31.77 9.01 10.79
N ILE A 66 -31.72 7.93 11.59
CA ILE A 66 -30.48 7.41 12.15
C ILE A 66 -29.58 6.88 11.02
N ASN A 67 -30.12 6.10 10.09
CA ASN A 67 -29.36 5.56 8.96
C ASN A 67 -28.83 6.68 8.04
N ALA A 68 -29.61 7.73 7.80
CA ALA A 68 -29.15 8.89 7.04
C ALA A 68 -28.01 9.62 7.75
N ARG A 69 -28.07 9.73 9.10
CA ARG A 69 -27.00 10.34 9.89
C ARG A 69 -25.73 9.49 9.89
N ILE A 70 -25.86 8.17 10.01
CA ILE A 70 -24.73 7.23 9.90
C ILE A 70 -24.08 7.40 8.52
N ALA A 71 -24.86 7.40 7.44
CA ALA A 71 -24.33 7.59 6.08
C ALA A 71 -23.59 8.93 5.90
N GLN A 72 -24.05 10.01 6.55
CA GLN A 72 -23.33 11.29 6.56
C GLN A 72 -21.98 11.19 7.30
N ILE A 73 -21.96 10.52 8.46
CA ILE A 73 -20.74 10.31 9.23
C ILE A 73 -19.76 9.46 8.43
N ASP A 74 -20.23 8.35 7.85
CA ASP A 74 -19.42 7.46 7.01
C ASP A 74 -18.86 8.19 5.79
N HIS A 75 -19.63 9.09 5.18
CA HIS A 75 -19.14 9.94 4.10
C HIS A 75 -18.01 10.87 4.55
N LEU A 76 -18.15 11.53 5.71
CA LEU A 76 -17.10 12.40 6.26
C LEU A 76 -15.84 11.61 6.64
N ILE A 77 -16.00 10.43 7.24
CA ILE A 77 -14.89 9.53 7.57
C ILE A 77 -14.21 9.06 6.28
N SER A 78 -14.98 8.72 5.25
CA SER A 78 -14.45 8.31 3.94
C SER A 78 -13.60 9.40 3.31
N LEU A 79 -14.08 10.66 3.29
CA LEU A 79 -13.31 11.80 2.79
C LEU A 79 -12.00 11.97 3.56
N GLN A 80 -12.04 11.89 4.90
CA GLN A 80 -10.85 12.02 5.72
C GLN A 80 -9.87 10.86 5.51
N LEU A 81 -10.37 9.63 5.36
CA LEU A 81 -9.56 8.45 5.13
C LEU A 81 -8.92 8.47 3.74
N ASN A 82 -9.62 9.02 2.74
CA ASN A 82 -9.07 9.23 1.39
C ASN A 82 -7.82 10.11 1.44
N GLU A 83 -7.84 11.23 2.19
CA GLU A 83 -6.66 12.09 2.35
C GLU A 83 -5.46 11.37 2.99
N VAL A 84 -5.73 10.46 3.94
CA VAL A 84 -4.68 9.67 4.59
C VAL A 84 -4.13 8.61 3.62
N MET A 85 -5.02 7.87 2.95
CA MET A 85 -4.65 6.77 2.06
C MET A 85 -4.00 7.24 0.77
N HIS A 86 -4.43 8.38 0.22
CA HIS A 86 -3.90 8.97 -1.01
C HIS A 86 -2.68 9.86 -0.76
N ASN A 87 -2.18 9.92 0.48
CA ASN A 87 -0.93 10.60 0.76
C ASN A 87 0.24 9.88 0.06
N PRO A 88 1.11 10.59 -0.70
CA PRO A 88 2.20 9.96 -1.45
C PRO A 88 3.16 9.12 -0.60
N ASN A 89 3.40 9.51 0.66
CA ASN A 89 4.28 8.76 1.55
C ASN A 89 3.63 7.44 2.00
N PHE A 90 2.32 7.47 2.26
CA PHE A 90 1.57 6.29 2.66
C PHE A 90 1.40 5.34 1.47
N GLN A 91 0.98 5.84 0.31
CA GLN A 91 0.86 5.04 -0.91
C GLN A 91 2.17 4.36 -1.29
N LYS A 92 3.30 5.05 -1.17
CA LYS A 92 4.62 4.45 -1.43
C LYS A 92 4.91 3.29 -0.48
N LEU A 93 4.67 3.48 0.82
CA LEU A 93 4.86 2.43 1.82
C LEU A 93 3.91 1.25 1.57
N GLU A 94 2.64 1.53 1.32
CA GLU A 94 1.62 0.53 1.05
C GLU A 94 1.94 -0.24 -0.24
N GLY A 95 2.37 0.46 -1.30
CA GLY A 95 2.77 -0.12 -2.58
C GLY A 95 3.95 -1.08 -2.44
N THR A 96 4.98 -0.72 -1.66
CA THR A 96 6.13 -1.61 -1.37
C THR A 96 5.69 -2.86 -0.59
N TRP A 97 4.94 -2.69 0.50
CA TRP A 97 4.52 -3.83 1.33
C TRP A 97 3.52 -4.74 0.63
N ARG A 98 2.61 -4.17 -0.17
CA ARG A 98 1.69 -4.96 -0.99
C ARG A 98 2.40 -5.63 -2.15
N GLY A 99 3.39 -5.00 -2.76
CA GLY A 99 4.24 -5.63 -3.77
C GLY A 99 5.03 -6.81 -3.22
N LEU A 100 5.59 -6.66 -2.01
CA LEU A 100 6.23 -7.77 -1.30
C LEU A 100 5.23 -8.89 -0.97
N ARG A 101 4.04 -8.55 -0.47
CA ARG A 101 2.97 -9.52 -0.23
C ARG A 101 2.57 -10.23 -1.52
N TYR A 102 2.43 -9.50 -2.63
CA TYR A 102 2.13 -10.06 -3.94
C TYR A 102 3.19 -11.11 -4.35
N LEU A 103 4.48 -10.80 -4.15
CA LEU A 103 5.55 -11.76 -4.45
C LEU A 103 5.46 -13.00 -3.54
N LEU A 104 5.21 -12.82 -2.25
CA LEU A 104 5.06 -13.92 -1.29
C LEU A 104 3.88 -14.82 -1.64
N ASP A 105 2.71 -14.25 -1.92
CA ASP A 105 1.47 -14.99 -2.23
C ASP A 105 1.59 -15.76 -3.55
N LYS A 106 2.42 -15.28 -4.50
CA LYS A 106 2.65 -15.92 -5.80
C LYS A 106 3.84 -16.88 -5.85
N THR A 107 4.64 -16.94 -4.78
CA THR A 107 5.88 -17.73 -4.76
C THR A 107 5.73 -18.98 -3.91
N GLU A 108 5.94 -20.15 -4.52
CA GLU A 108 5.98 -21.44 -3.83
C GLU A 108 7.32 -21.61 -3.09
N THR A 109 7.43 -21.00 -1.89
CA THR A 109 8.63 -21.09 -1.06
C THR A 109 8.87 -22.51 -0.58
N SER A 110 10.10 -22.99 -0.68
CA SER A 110 10.51 -24.34 -0.27
C SER A 110 11.95 -24.33 0.22
N VAL A 111 12.54 -25.51 0.47
CA VAL A 111 13.98 -25.62 0.79
C VAL A 111 14.85 -25.03 -0.32
N ASN A 112 14.41 -25.13 -1.57
CA ASN A 112 15.14 -24.69 -2.76
C ASN A 112 14.82 -23.25 -3.18
N LEU A 113 13.72 -22.67 -2.69
CA LEU A 113 13.28 -21.34 -3.06
C LEU A 113 13.05 -20.49 -1.80
N LYS A 114 13.98 -19.58 -1.55
CA LYS A 114 13.99 -18.69 -0.38
C LYS A 114 13.93 -17.24 -0.83
N LEU A 115 13.15 -16.44 -0.10
CA LEU A 115 13.12 -14.99 -0.27
C LEU A 115 13.77 -14.35 0.96
N LYS A 116 14.79 -13.51 0.75
CA LYS A 116 15.45 -12.73 1.81
C LYS A 116 15.10 -11.26 1.60
N ILE A 117 14.65 -10.61 2.67
CA ILE A 117 14.22 -9.21 2.63
C ILE A 117 15.33 -8.34 3.23
N PHE A 118 15.70 -7.30 2.51
CA PHE A 118 16.64 -6.28 2.96
C PHE A 118 15.99 -4.92 2.83
N ASN A 119 15.76 -4.25 3.97
CA ASN A 119 15.21 -2.90 3.98
C ASN A 119 16.34 -1.88 3.84
N ALA A 120 16.33 -1.15 2.74
CA ALA A 120 17.19 0.00 2.53
C ALA A 120 16.45 1.04 1.68
N THR A 121 16.70 2.31 1.93
CA THR A 121 16.24 3.37 1.03
C THR A 121 17.21 3.54 -0.13
N LYS A 122 16.70 4.02 -1.28
CA LYS A 122 17.51 4.33 -2.46
C LYS A 122 18.70 5.25 -2.14
N LYS A 123 18.49 6.23 -1.26
CA LYS A 123 19.52 7.20 -0.83
C LYS A 123 20.59 6.56 0.07
N GLU A 124 20.21 5.64 0.95
CA GLU A 124 21.17 4.89 1.78
C GLU A 124 22.03 3.97 0.92
N LEU A 125 21.42 3.29 -0.06
CA LEU A 125 22.14 2.42 -0.97
C LEU A 125 23.18 3.20 -1.80
N LEU A 126 22.80 4.36 -2.33
CA LEU A 126 23.73 5.23 -3.05
C LEU A 126 24.86 5.72 -2.13
N ARG A 127 24.54 6.15 -0.90
CA ARG A 127 25.55 6.61 0.07
C ARG A 127 26.53 5.52 0.47
N ASP A 128 26.06 4.28 0.63
CA ASP A 128 26.93 3.13 0.93
C ASP A 128 27.93 2.91 -0.21
N LEU A 129 27.42 2.85 -1.44
CA LEU A 129 28.22 2.64 -2.65
C LEU A 129 29.15 3.83 -2.98
N GLN A 130 28.83 5.05 -2.54
CA GLN A 130 29.70 6.23 -2.67
C GLN A 130 30.79 6.31 -1.60
N ARG A 131 30.52 5.79 -0.40
CA ARG A 131 31.51 5.76 0.69
C ARG A 131 32.58 4.69 0.49
N ALA A 132 32.24 3.62 -0.20
CA ALA A 132 33.19 2.60 -0.58
C ALA A 132 34.14 3.13 -1.68
N SER A 133 35.44 2.93 -1.50
CA SER A 133 36.45 3.32 -2.50
C SER A 133 36.25 2.55 -3.80
N GLU A 134 35.88 1.27 -3.68
CA GLU A 134 35.55 0.34 -4.75
C GLU A 134 34.23 -0.35 -4.42
N PHE A 135 33.49 -0.80 -5.44
CA PHE A 135 32.15 -1.38 -5.24
C PHE A 135 32.18 -2.66 -4.37
N ASP A 136 33.28 -3.40 -4.39
CA ASP A 136 33.51 -4.63 -3.64
C ASP A 136 33.68 -4.43 -2.12
N GLN A 137 33.91 -3.19 -1.67
CA GLN A 137 34.02 -2.85 -0.25
C GLN A 137 32.71 -2.36 0.37
N SER A 138 31.66 -2.21 -0.44
CA SER A 138 30.33 -1.73 0.00
C SER A 138 29.63 -2.72 0.92
N ALA A 139 28.74 -2.24 1.79
CA ALA A 139 27.93 -3.13 2.62
C ALA A 139 26.98 -3.99 1.77
N MET A 140 26.50 -3.46 0.64
CA MET A 140 25.72 -4.23 -0.33
C MET A 140 26.53 -5.43 -0.87
N PHE A 141 27.77 -5.22 -1.29
CA PHE A 141 28.61 -6.29 -1.81
C PHE A 141 28.88 -7.37 -0.76
N LYS A 142 29.19 -6.98 0.48
CA LYS A 142 29.38 -7.95 1.57
C LYS A 142 28.18 -8.86 1.77
N LYS A 143 26.97 -8.29 1.75
CA LYS A 143 25.72 -9.05 1.94
C LYS A 143 25.35 -9.92 0.77
N VAL A 144 25.55 -9.44 -0.46
CA VAL A 144 25.13 -10.15 -1.67
C VAL A 144 26.18 -11.18 -2.09
N TYR A 145 27.45 -10.79 -2.06
CA TYR A 145 28.57 -11.60 -2.52
C TYR A 145 29.25 -12.34 -1.37
N GLU A 146 29.89 -11.65 -0.41
CA GLU A 146 30.76 -12.30 0.58
C GLU A 146 30.03 -13.27 1.51
N GLU A 147 28.89 -12.85 2.08
CA GLU A 147 28.12 -13.64 3.06
C GLU A 147 27.43 -14.87 2.44
N GLU A 148 27.21 -14.89 1.12
CA GLU A 148 26.42 -15.92 0.45
C GLU A 148 27.16 -16.59 -0.72
N PHE A 149 27.48 -15.85 -1.78
CA PHE A 149 28.13 -16.41 -2.97
C PHE A 149 29.59 -16.83 -2.72
N GLY A 150 30.35 -16.00 -1.99
CA GLY A 150 31.75 -16.22 -1.66
C GLY A 150 31.98 -17.11 -0.43
N GLN A 151 30.94 -17.36 0.37
CA GLN A 151 31.03 -18.16 1.59
C GLN A 151 30.84 -19.66 1.30
N PHE A 152 31.73 -20.50 1.83
CA PHE A 152 31.57 -21.95 1.73
C PHE A 152 30.29 -22.42 2.44
N GLY A 153 29.38 -23.05 1.68
CA GLY A 153 28.08 -23.49 2.18
C GLY A 153 26.99 -22.40 2.20
N GLY A 154 27.26 -21.22 1.63
CA GLY A 154 26.25 -20.16 1.46
C GLY A 154 25.21 -20.47 0.37
N HIS A 155 24.17 -19.65 0.30
CA HIS A 155 23.09 -19.78 -0.68
C HIS A 155 23.10 -18.61 -1.65
N PRO A 156 23.71 -18.74 -2.85
CA PRO A 156 23.84 -17.63 -3.77
C PRO A 156 22.48 -17.10 -4.22
N PHE A 157 22.40 -15.78 -4.39
CA PHE A 157 21.18 -15.12 -4.86
C PHE A 157 20.97 -15.38 -6.35
N GLY A 158 19.77 -15.87 -6.72
CA GLY A 158 19.43 -16.07 -8.13
C GLY A 158 19.06 -14.78 -8.87
N CYS A 159 18.43 -13.83 -8.17
CA CYS A 159 18.14 -12.50 -8.67
C CYS A 159 17.98 -11.52 -7.49
N LEU A 160 18.12 -10.23 -7.77
CA LEU A 160 17.89 -9.14 -6.83
C LEU A 160 16.65 -8.38 -7.27
N VAL A 161 15.73 -8.09 -6.36
CA VAL A 161 14.53 -7.27 -6.66
C VAL A 161 14.68 -5.96 -5.92
N GLY A 162 14.82 -4.87 -6.67
CA GLY A 162 14.89 -3.52 -6.13
C GLY A 162 13.56 -2.81 -6.33
N ASP A 163 12.85 -2.53 -5.24
CA ASP A 163 11.63 -1.71 -5.28
C ASP A 163 11.96 -0.22 -5.38
N TYR A 164 12.62 0.13 -6.48
CA TYR A 164 13.02 1.49 -6.82
C TYR A 164 12.55 1.81 -8.23
N GLU A 165 12.39 3.11 -8.48
CA GLU A 165 12.20 3.65 -9.82
C GLU A 165 13.42 4.45 -10.21
N PHE A 166 14.02 4.11 -11.36
CA PHE A 166 15.18 4.81 -11.91
C PHE A 166 14.76 5.85 -12.96
N SER A 167 15.16 7.10 -12.73
CA SER A 167 14.95 8.23 -13.63
C SER A 167 16.18 8.52 -14.48
N LYS A 168 16.12 9.57 -15.31
CA LYS A 168 17.28 10.11 -16.02
C LYS A 168 18.26 10.91 -15.13
N SER A 169 17.99 11.01 -13.82
CA SER A 169 18.84 11.75 -12.88
C SER A 169 20.26 11.18 -12.82
N PRO A 170 21.30 12.01 -12.73
CA PRO A 170 22.69 11.55 -12.55
C PRO A 170 22.89 10.62 -11.35
N GLU A 171 22.22 10.89 -10.22
CA GLU A 171 22.32 10.06 -8.99
C GLU A 171 21.74 8.66 -9.22
N ASP A 172 20.64 8.58 -9.98
CA ASP A 172 19.98 7.32 -10.30
C ASP A 172 20.82 6.47 -11.24
N LEU A 173 21.45 7.10 -12.24
CA LEU A 173 22.34 6.42 -13.17
C LEU A 173 23.63 5.95 -12.50
N GLU A 174 24.19 6.76 -11.60
CA GLU A 174 25.34 6.35 -10.78
C GLU A 174 25.00 5.16 -9.88
N LEU A 175 23.83 5.19 -9.23
CA LEU A 175 23.37 4.05 -8.44
C LEU A 175 23.21 2.80 -9.31
N LEU A 176 22.61 2.94 -10.49
CA LEU A 176 22.38 1.83 -11.41
C LEU A 176 23.71 1.21 -11.89
N GLU A 177 24.70 2.05 -12.20
CA GLU A 177 26.05 1.63 -12.58
C GLU A 177 26.71 0.83 -11.45
N LYS A 178 26.77 1.39 -10.23
CA LYS A 178 27.41 0.71 -9.09
C LYS A 178 26.69 -0.57 -8.67
N VAL A 179 25.35 -0.58 -8.69
CA VAL A 179 24.59 -1.80 -8.39
C VAL A 179 24.77 -2.85 -9.48
N SER A 180 24.90 -2.44 -10.75
CA SER A 180 25.14 -3.39 -11.85
C SER A 180 26.47 -4.13 -11.70
N GLN A 181 27.51 -3.46 -11.18
CA GLN A 181 28.81 -4.10 -10.89
C GLN A 181 28.69 -5.16 -9.79
N VAL A 182 27.95 -4.86 -8.71
CA VAL A 182 27.67 -5.84 -7.64
C VAL A 182 26.85 -7.01 -8.17
N ALA A 183 25.81 -6.73 -8.96
CA ALA A 183 24.96 -7.74 -9.59
C ALA A 183 25.74 -8.65 -10.55
N ALA A 184 26.66 -8.07 -11.34
CA ALA A 184 27.53 -8.79 -12.25
C ALA A 184 28.52 -9.70 -11.51
N ALA A 185 29.15 -9.19 -10.44
CA ALA A 185 30.07 -9.97 -9.62
C ALA A 185 29.38 -11.16 -8.93
N ALA A 186 28.14 -10.98 -8.44
CA ALA A 186 27.37 -12.04 -7.79
C ALA A 186 26.57 -12.93 -8.76
N HIS A 187 26.63 -12.66 -10.07
CA HIS A 187 25.80 -13.31 -11.09
C HIS A 187 24.29 -13.28 -10.78
N ALA A 188 23.83 -12.22 -10.11
CA ALA A 188 22.46 -12.06 -9.63
C ALA A 188 21.84 -10.81 -10.27
N PRO A 189 21.08 -10.93 -11.38
CA PRO A 189 20.53 -9.77 -12.07
C PRO A 189 19.57 -8.97 -11.19
N LEU A 190 19.67 -7.64 -11.25
CA LEU A 190 18.76 -6.69 -10.62
C LEU A 190 17.51 -6.51 -11.48
N LEU A 191 16.35 -6.74 -10.88
CA LEU A 191 15.04 -6.44 -11.42
C LEU A 191 14.50 -5.21 -10.68
N SER A 192 14.21 -4.14 -11.40
CA SER A 192 13.67 -2.90 -10.83
C SER A 192 12.71 -2.21 -11.82
N ALA A 193 12.30 -0.97 -11.56
CA ALA A 193 11.45 -0.20 -12.48
C ALA A 193 12.16 1.03 -13.03
N ALA A 194 11.76 1.44 -14.23
CA ALA A 194 12.07 2.77 -14.73
C ALA A 194 10.93 3.74 -14.36
N SER A 195 11.29 4.97 -14.01
CA SER A 195 10.32 6.06 -13.83
C SER A 195 9.87 6.61 -15.18
N ALA A 196 8.66 7.17 -15.27
CA ALA A 196 8.17 7.87 -16.47
C ALA A 196 9.12 8.99 -16.93
N SER A 197 9.78 9.64 -15.98
CA SER A 197 10.79 10.67 -16.21
C SER A 197 12.01 10.20 -17.02
N LEU A 198 12.31 8.88 -17.04
CA LEU A 198 13.34 8.31 -17.91
C LEU A 198 12.97 8.47 -19.38
N PHE A 199 11.69 8.46 -19.72
CA PHE A 199 11.17 8.68 -21.07
C PHE A 199 10.81 10.15 -21.34
N ASN A 200 11.19 11.07 -20.45
CA ASN A 200 10.79 12.48 -20.52
C ASN A 200 9.26 12.67 -20.54
N LEU A 201 8.56 11.84 -19.76
CA LEU A 201 7.11 11.89 -19.54
C LEU A 201 6.83 12.22 -18.08
N ASP A 202 5.70 12.89 -17.82
CA ASP A 202 5.22 13.14 -16.46
C ASP A 202 4.54 11.89 -15.87
N GLY A 203 3.95 11.05 -16.72
CA GLY A 203 3.31 9.79 -16.34
C GLY A 203 3.27 8.77 -17.47
N PHE A 204 2.99 7.51 -17.13
CA PHE A 204 2.88 6.43 -18.13
C PHE A 204 1.59 6.48 -18.96
N THR A 205 0.61 7.32 -18.57
CA THR A 205 -0.60 7.59 -19.36
C THR A 205 -0.27 8.22 -20.71
N GLU A 206 0.82 8.98 -20.78
CA GLU A 206 1.27 9.68 -21.99
C GLU A 206 2.23 8.84 -22.85
N LEU A 207 2.45 7.56 -22.50
CA LEU A 207 3.41 6.70 -23.22
C LEU A 207 3.06 6.51 -24.70
N SER A 208 1.79 6.71 -25.07
CA SER A 208 1.31 6.65 -26.45
C SER A 208 1.57 7.94 -27.26
N ALA A 209 1.91 9.06 -26.61
CA ALA A 209 2.08 10.35 -27.26
C ALA A 209 3.35 10.45 -28.13
N PRO A 210 4.54 9.97 -27.68
CA PRO A 210 5.73 9.99 -28.53
C PRO A 210 5.62 8.98 -29.68
N ARG A 211 5.74 9.48 -30.92
CA ARG A 211 5.77 8.62 -32.12
C ARG A 211 6.96 7.65 -32.14
N ASP A 212 8.10 8.06 -31.56
CA ASP A 212 9.33 7.28 -31.53
C ASP A 212 10.06 7.49 -30.20
N LEU A 213 9.95 6.48 -29.32
CA LEU A 213 10.61 6.49 -28.01
C LEU A 213 12.14 6.41 -28.11
N ALA A 214 12.70 5.85 -29.20
CA ALA A 214 14.14 5.69 -29.33
C ALA A 214 14.83 7.06 -29.44
N LYS A 215 14.21 7.99 -30.18
CA LYS A 215 14.74 9.36 -30.38
C LYS A 215 14.87 10.16 -29.09
N ILE A 216 14.09 9.85 -28.06
CA ILE A 216 14.17 10.51 -26.75
C ILE A 216 15.58 10.33 -26.17
N PHE A 217 16.12 9.11 -26.31
CA PHE A 217 17.45 8.74 -25.79
C PHE A 217 18.63 9.23 -26.64
N ASP A 218 18.38 9.78 -27.83
CA ASP A 218 19.43 10.30 -28.72
C ASP A 218 19.97 11.65 -28.26
N THR A 219 19.21 12.38 -27.44
CA THR A 219 19.63 13.68 -26.92
C THR A 219 20.88 13.58 -26.03
N THR A 220 21.54 14.72 -25.81
CA THR A 220 22.76 14.81 -24.99
C THR A 220 22.49 14.57 -23.50
N GLU A 221 21.26 14.80 -23.02
CA GLU A 221 20.85 14.53 -21.64
C GLU A 221 21.03 13.06 -21.26
N TYR A 222 20.83 12.15 -22.21
CA TYR A 222 20.98 10.70 -22.00
C TYR A 222 22.38 10.18 -22.28
N ALA A 223 23.41 11.03 -22.35
CA ALA A 223 24.78 10.59 -22.56
C ALA A 223 25.22 9.55 -21.51
N LYS A 224 24.94 9.80 -20.22
CA LYS A 224 25.23 8.84 -19.13
C LYS A 224 24.44 7.53 -19.27
N TRP A 225 23.16 7.61 -19.63
CA TRP A 225 22.32 6.44 -19.86
C TRP A 225 22.83 5.59 -21.02
N LYS A 226 23.25 6.22 -22.13
CA LYS A 226 23.86 5.54 -23.27
C LYS A 226 25.19 4.88 -22.89
N SER A 227 26.04 5.58 -22.13
CA SER A 227 27.29 5.00 -21.61
C SER A 227 27.01 3.80 -20.72
N PHE A 228 26.04 3.89 -19.81
CA PHE A 228 25.61 2.76 -18.97
C PHE A 228 25.14 1.58 -19.82
N ARG A 229 24.25 1.79 -20.80
CA ARG A 229 23.77 0.71 -21.69
C ARG A 229 24.85 0.05 -22.54
N ASN A 230 25.96 0.77 -22.81
CA ASN A 230 27.11 0.21 -23.52
C ASN A 230 28.09 -0.51 -22.59
N SER A 231 27.94 -0.36 -21.27
CA SER A 231 28.73 -1.10 -20.29
C SER A 231 28.38 -2.58 -20.29
N ASP A 232 29.36 -3.44 -20.03
CA ASP A 232 29.17 -4.89 -19.98
C ASP A 232 28.24 -5.31 -18.83
N ASP A 233 28.36 -4.63 -17.69
CA ASP A 233 27.61 -4.92 -16.46
C ASP A 233 26.11 -4.61 -16.59
N SER A 234 25.73 -3.76 -17.55
CA SER A 234 24.32 -3.39 -17.79
C SER A 234 23.43 -4.58 -18.16
N ARG A 235 24.02 -5.69 -18.64
CA ARG A 235 23.32 -6.95 -18.91
C ARG A 235 22.67 -7.57 -17.67
N TYR A 236 23.15 -7.23 -16.47
CA TYR A 236 22.61 -7.71 -15.20
C TYR A 236 21.51 -6.80 -14.65
N VAL A 237 21.01 -5.84 -15.42
CA VAL A 237 19.94 -4.93 -14.98
C VAL A 237 18.75 -5.04 -15.91
N ALA A 238 17.57 -5.28 -15.34
CA ALA A 238 16.29 -5.23 -16.02
C ALA A 238 15.40 -4.16 -15.36
N LEU A 239 14.98 -3.18 -16.15
CA LEU A 239 14.00 -2.17 -15.73
C LEU A 239 12.65 -2.48 -16.36
N THR A 240 11.64 -2.64 -15.51
CA THR A 240 10.27 -2.97 -15.88
C THR A 240 9.40 -1.71 -15.96
N VAL A 241 8.49 -1.69 -16.92
CA VAL A 241 7.45 -0.68 -17.12
C VAL A 241 6.21 -1.32 -17.75
N PRO A 242 5.00 -0.77 -17.57
CA PRO A 242 4.62 0.28 -16.63
C PRO A 242 4.35 -0.30 -15.22
N HIS A 243 3.85 0.51 -14.29
CA HIS A 243 3.39 0.04 -12.98
C HIS A 243 2.17 -0.90 -13.10
N ILE A 244 1.96 -1.71 -12.07
CA ILE A 244 0.80 -2.61 -11.95
C ILE A 244 -0.10 -2.18 -10.79
N LEU A 245 -1.41 -2.42 -10.91
CA LEU A 245 -2.35 -2.13 -9.85
C LEU A 245 -2.22 -3.18 -8.73
N MET A 246 -1.85 -2.74 -7.52
CA MET A 246 -1.60 -3.64 -6.38
C MET A 246 -2.86 -3.94 -5.58
N ARG A 247 -3.89 -3.10 -5.69
CA ARG A 247 -5.14 -3.22 -4.95
C ARG A 247 -6.27 -2.57 -5.74
N GLU A 248 -7.43 -3.21 -5.70
CA GLU A 248 -8.69 -2.61 -6.14
C GLU A 248 -9.20 -1.59 -5.12
N PRO A 249 -9.67 -0.40 -5.56
CA PRO A 249 -10.29 0.60 -4.68
C PRO A 249 -11.38 0.02 -3.78
N TYR A 250 -11.46 0.51 -2.55
CA TYR A 250 -12.53 0.12 -1.63
C TYR A 250 -13.84 0.80 -2.03
N GLY A 251 -14.94 0.06 -1.89
CA GLY A 251 -16.27 0.54 -2.23
C GLY A 251 -17.29 -0.57 -2.10
N LYS A 252 -18.58 -0.21 -2.02
CA LYS A 252 -19.67 -1.20 -1.86
C LYS A 252 -19.77 -2.17 -3.03
N ALA A 253 -19.50 -1.70 -4.24
CA ALA A 253 -19.58 -2.50 -5.46
C ALA A 253 -18.32 -3.36 -5.71
N THR A 254 -17.18 -2.94 -5.14
CA THR A 254 -15.87 -3.57 -5.34
C THR A 254 -15.51 -4.39 -4.11
N ARG A 255 -14.85 -3.76 -3.14
CA ARG A 255 -14.37 -4.37 -1.90
C ARG A 255 -14.93 -3.62 -0.69
N PRO A 256 -16.02 -4.11 -0.08
CA PRO A 256 -16.59 -3.48 1.11
C PRO A 256 -15.69 -3.66 2.34
N VAL A 257 -15.86 -2.77 3.31
CA VAL A 257 -15.23 -2.81 4.63
C VAL A 257 -16.30 -3.10 5.67
N ASP A 258 -16.00 -3.95 6.65
CA ASP A 258 -16.99 -4.39 7.65
C ASP A 258 -17.33 -3.31 8.70
N GLU A 259 -16.41 -2.37 8.95
CA GLU A 259 -16.51 -1.42 10.06
C GLU A 259 -17.43 -0.23 9.74
N PHE A 260 -17.41 0.27 8.50
CA PHE A 260 -18.24 1.36 8.02
C PHE A 260 -18.33 1.35 6.49
N ASP A 261 -19.31 2.09 5.94
CA ASP A 261 -19.53 2.20 4.50
C ASP A 261 -18.45 3.08 3.83
N TYR A 262 -17.25 2.54 3.69
CA TYR A 262 -16.12 3.23 3.08
C TYR A 262 -16.22 3.24 1.55
N GLU A 263 -16.22 4.44 0.97
CA GLU A 263 -16.11 4.67 -0.47
C GLU A 263 -14.81 5.42 -0.76
N GLU A 264 -13.88 4.74 -1.42
CA GLU A 264 -12.61 5.34 -1.83
C GLU A 264 -12.83 6.26 -3.02
N GLY A 265 -12.33 7.50 -2.94
CA GLY A 265 -12.62 8.57 -3.90
C GLY A 265 -11.89 8.43 -5.25
N VAL A 266 -12.08 7.31 -5.95
CA VAL A 266 -11.42 6.95 -7.21
C VAL A 266 -12.46 6.76 -8.31
N ASP A 267 -12.36 7.57 -9.37
CA ASP A 267 -13.33 7.65 -10.47
C ASP A 267 -12.71 7.37 -11.84
N GLY A 268 -11.43 6.98 -11.88
CA GLY A 268 -10.68 6.75 -13.12
C GLY A 268 -10.14 8.02 -13.79
N THR A 269 -10.50 9.21 -13.31
CA THR A 269 -9.99 10.48 -13.88
C THR A 269 -8.57 10.76 -13.38
N ASP A 270 -8.34 10.61 -12.08
CA ASP A 270 -7.04 10.80 -11.44
C ASP A 270 -6.38 9.46 -11.14
N HIS A 271 -5.38 9.14 -11.95
CA HIS A 271 -4.64 7.90 -11.84
C HIS A 271 -3.73 7.86 -10.60
N SER A 272 -3.41 9.00 -9.99
CA SER A 272 -2.54 9.05 -8.80
C SER A 272 -3.19 8.49 -7.54
N LYS A 273 -4.52 8.43 -7.51
CA LYS A 273 -5.29 7.89 -6.37
C LYS A 273 -5.26 6.37 -6.30
N TYR A 274 -5.01 5.70 -7.43
CA TYR A 274 -4.86 4.25 -7.45
C TYR A 274 -3.56 3.83 -6.79
N LEU A 275 -3.59 2.67 -6.15
CA LEU A 275 -2.41 2.08 -5.56
C LEU A 275 -1.59 1.31 -6.61
N TRP A 276 -0.78 2.08 -7.34
CA TRP A 276 0.22 1.53 -8.25
C TRP A 276 1.41 0.98 -7.48
N GLY A 277 1.93 -0.15 -7.94
CA GLY A 277 3.18 -0.70 -7.44
C GLY A 277 4.12 -1.12 -8.54
N ASN A 278 5.35 -1.38 -8.12
CA ASN A 278 6.46 -1.68 -9.01
C ASN A 278 6.26 -3.01 -9.74
N ALA A 279 6.38 -3.00 -11.07
CA ALA A 279 6.25 -4.20 -11.89
C ALA A 279 7.42 -5.19 -11.73
N ALA A 280 8.51 -4.79 -11.07
CA ALA A 280 9.59 -5.69 -10.71
C ALA A 280 9.09 -6.84 -9.83
N TRP A 281 8.08 -6.60 -8.97
CA TRP A 281 7.42 -7.65 -8.19
C TRP A 281 6.73 -8.68 -9.07
N ALA A 282 6.06 -8.25 -10.14
CA ALA A 282 5.43 -9.14 -11.09
C ALA A 282 6.45 -9.97 -11.88
N LEU A 283 7.52 -9.34 -12.37
CA LEU A 283 8.59 -10.07 -13.06
C LEU A 283 9.27 -11.08 -12.14
N ALA A 284 9.57 -10.69 -10.89
CA ALA A 284 10.12 -11.59 -9.89
C ALA A 284 9.21 -12.80 -9.63
N SER A 285 7.89 -12.60 -9.59
CA SER A 285 6.93 -13.72 -9.45
C SER A 285 6.98 -14.70 -10.62
N ARG A 286 7.29 -14.24 -11.85
CA ARG A 286 7.48 -15.14 -13.01
C ARG A 286 8.81 -15.88 -12.91
N VAL A 287 9.86 -15.25 -12.39
CA VAL A 287 11.16 -15.90 -12.14
C VAL A 287 11.00 -17.02 -11.12
N THR A 288 10.33 -16.76 -9.99
CA THR A 288 10.11 -17.77 -8.95
C THR A 288 9.22 -18.90 -9.43
N GLU A 289 8.16 -18.61 -10.18
CA GLU A 289 7.29 -19.62 -10.79
C GLU A 289 8.02 -20.49 -11.82
N SER A 290 8.84 -19.89 -12.69
CA SER A 290 9.68 -20.62 -13.64
C SER A 290 10.62 -21.58 -12.92
N PHE A 291 11.26 -21.12 -11.84
CA PHE A 291 12.14 -21.96 -11.04
C PHE A 291 11.37 -23.08 -10.32
N ALA A 292 10.21 -22.80 -9.74
CA ALA A 292 9.39 -23.80 -9.07
C ALA A 292 8.96 -24.93 -10.02
N ARG A 293 8.62 -24.59 -11.27
CA ARG A 293 8.14 -25.57 -12.27
C ARG A 293 9.27 -26.34 -12.95
N TYR A 294 10.36 -25.66 -13.30
CA TYR A 294 11.38 -26.22 -14.19
C TYR A 294 12.78 -26.31 -13.56
N ASN A 295 12.96 -25.84 -12.32
CA ASN A 295 14.26 -25.64 -11.67
C ASN A 295 15.22 -24.76 -12.48
N TRP A 296 14.68 -23.94 -13.39
CA TRP A 296 15.42 -23.04 -14.25
C TRP A 296 14.58 -21.80 -14.60
N CYS A 297 15.23 -20.64 -14.76
CA CYS A 297 14.56 -19.34 -14.92
C CYS A 297 14.44 -18.87 -16.38
N ALA A 298 14.26 -19.78 -17.34
CA ALA A 298 14.21 -19.42 -18.77
C ALA A 298 12.80 -19.00 -19.23
N THR A 299 11.75 -19.55 -18.62
CA THR A 299 10.36 -19.32 -19.03
C THR A 299 9.75 -18.16 -18.26
N ILE A 300 10.27 -16.95 -18.52
CA ILE A 300 9.87 -15.71 -17.83
C ILE A 300 9.35 -14.63 -18.80
N ARG A 301 9.15 -14.99 -20.07
CA ARG A 301 8.78 -14.05 -21.15
C ARG A 301 7.77 -14.66 -22.12
N GLY A 302 6.97 -13.79 -22.74
CA GLY A 302 5.95 -14.20 -23.71
C GLY A 302 4.67 -14.71 -23.05
N VAL A 303 3.55 -14.56 -23.76
CA VAL A 303 2.21 -14.87 -23.24
C VAL A 303 2.07 -16.36 -22.89
N GLU A 304 2.55 -17.23 -23.78
CA GLU A 304 2.56 -18.69 -23.57
C GLU A 304 3.91 -19.19 -23.04
N GLY A 305 4.92 -18.32 -22.98
CA GLY A 305 6.29 -18.66 -22.58
C GLY A 305 6.59 -18.48 -21.08
N GLY A 306 5.54 -18.38 -20.24
CA GLY A 306 5.66 -18.20 -18.79
C GLY A 306 5.83 -16.74 -18.32
N GLY A 307 5.78 -15.77 -19.23
CA GLY A 307 5.84 -14.35 -18.88
C GLY A 307 4.49 -13.68 -18.60
N LYS A 308 3.37 -14.38 -18.82
CA LYS A 308 2.03 -13.85 -18.58
C LYS A 308 1.80 -13.64 -17.09
N VAL A 309 1.45 -12.43 -16.69
CA VAL A 309 1.01 -12.10 -15.32
C VAL A 309 -0.50 -12.29 -15.24
N GLU A 310 -0.97 -13.06 -14.25
CA GLU A 310 -2.38 -13.44 -14.13
C GLU A 310 -3.00 -12.95 -12.82
N GLY A 311 -4.30 -12.64 -12.87
CA GLY A 311 -5.06 -12.17 -11.71
C GLY A 311 -4.62 -10.79 -11.24
N LEU A 312 -4.36 -9.88 -12.18
CA LEU A 312 -4.16 -8.46 -11.87
C LEU A 312 -5.47 -7.88 -11.32
N CYS A 313 -5.35 -6.93 -10.40
CA CYS A 313 -6.50 -6.14 -9.94
C CYS A 313 -7.07 -5.34 -11.12
N VAL A 314 -8.39 -5.28 -11.18
CA VAL A 314 -9.16 -4.56 -12.19
C VAL A 314 -10.17 -3.70 -11.45
N HIS A 315 -10.39 -2.48 -11.90
CA HIS A 315 -11.39 -1.60 -11.33
C HIS A 315 -12.35 -1.15 -12.43
N ASN A 316 -13.57 -1.69 -12.43
CA ASN A 316 -14.57 -1.28 -13.39
C ASN A 316 -15.23 0.01 -12.91
N PHE A 317 -15.18 1.07 -13.70
CA PHE A 317 -15.81 2.35 -13.37
C PHE A 317 -16.69 2.86 -14.51
N THR A 318 -17.65 3.72 -14.18
CA THR A 318 -18.52 4.34 -15.17
C THR A 318 -17.89 5.65 -15.61
N THR A 319 -17.72 5.81 -16.92
CA THR A 319 -17.18 7.04 -17.53
C THR A 319 -18.24 8.13 -17.60
N ASP A 320 -17.82 9.38 -17.85
CA ASP A 320 -18.73 10.52 -18.05
C ASP A 320 -19.70 10.31 -19.23
N GLU A 321 -19.33 9.47 -20.20
CA GLU A 321 -20.16 9.10 -21.36
C GLU A 321 -21.18 7.99 -21.03
N GLY A 322 -21.13 7.44 -19.82
CA GLY A 322 -22.02 6.38 -19.34
C GLY A 322 -21.56 4.96 -19.68
N ASP A 323 -20.42 4.81 -20.37
CA ASP A 323 -19.83 3.52 -20.68
C ASP A 323 -19.04 2.97 -19.49
N ILE A 324 -19.02 1.64 -19.35
CA ILE A 324 -18.21 0.94 -18.34
C ILE A 324 -16.80 0.75 -18.90
N ALA A 325 -15.82 1.35 -18.24
CA ALA A 325 -14.40 1.22 -18.54
C ALA A 325 -13.68 0.35 -17.49
N ILE A 326 -12.51 -0.16 -17.88
CA ILE A 326 -11.57 -0.99 -17.08
C ILE A 326 -10.33 -0.17 -16.75
#